data_AF-A0A929GYK5-F1
#
_entry.id   AF-A0A929GYK5-F1
#
_cell.length_a   1.000
_cell.length_b   1.000
_cell.length_c   1.000
_cell.angle_alpha   90.00
_cell.angle_beta   90.00
_cell.angle_gamma   90.00
#
_symmetry.space_group_name_H-M   'P 1'
#
loop_
_entity.id
_entity.type
_entity.pdbx_description
1 polymer ?
#
loop_
_entity_poly.entity_id
_entity_poly.type
_entity_poly.pdbx_seq_one_letter_code
_entity_poly.pdbx_strand_id
1 'polypeptide(L)'
;MRPEDEYFDKLTPQELWKRYCGFLDLSVREFMEIQEELLMDQIDRVWPSTLGKKIMGNKKPLSVDEFRRSIPLTTYDDYEPFLSEQREDALAFKPELWCHSSGRMGQFKWIPHSPAFLERANKACMSIITLASTSERGKVNCGPGFHFLLVLPPAPYVSGALIDSMAQHITFRAIPPRDTASTLPFQQRVAAGFQMALRDGVDVIAAIASVLVKMGEQFEEQSRSTRLTASMLHPAVLSRLIRARIRAQKEHRPMLPRDLWPSKAIVTAGMDTAIYKKAIRQYWGAEPSEFYSCAETMMLAVQGWNKKGMY
;
A
#
# COMPACT_ATOMS: atom_id res chain seq x y z
N MET A 1 -18.43 4.17 12.38
CA MET A 1 -17.21 4.99 12.32
C MET A 1 -16.04 4.07 12.68
N ARG A 2 -14.95 4.12 11.93
CA ARG A 2 -13.74 3.31 12.19
C ARG A 2 -12.78 4.07 13.12
N PRO A 3 -11.86 3.41 13.84
CA PRO A 3 -11.01 4.05 14.84
C PRO A 3 -10.20 5.24 14.32
N GLU A 4 -9.66 5.18 13.10
CA GLU A 4 -8.89 6.29 12.53
C GLU A 4 -9.78 7.43 12.04
N ASP A 5 -11.07 7.18 11.72
CA ASP A 5 -11.99 8.24 11.31
C ASP A 5 -12.13 9.32 12.39
N GLU A 6 -12.16 8.90 13.66
CA GLU A 6 -12.35 9.81 14.79
C GLU A 6 -11.26 10.88 14.91
N TYR A 7 -10.03 10.56 14.51
CA TYR A 7 -8.94 11.53 14.56
C TYR A 7 -9.12 12.65 13.54
N PHE A 8 -9.75 12.37 12.39
CA PHE A 8 -10.04 13.40 11.40
C PHE A 8 -11.10 14.40 11.89
N ASP A 9 -11.96 14.00 12.83
CA ASP A 9 -12.93 14.89 13.46
C ASP A 9 -12.35 15.65 14.66
N LYS A 10 -11.41 15.03 15.40
CA LYS A 10 -10.91 15.54 16.70
C LYS A 10 -9.63 16.37 16.59
N LEU A 11 -8.76 16.08 15.62
CA LEU A 11 -7.43 16.68 15.54
C LEU A 11 -7.38 17.84 14.54
N THR A 12 -6.55 18.82 14.84
CA THR A 12 -6.18 19.88 13.89
C THR A 12 -5.36 19.32 12.71
N PRO A 13 -5.28 20.02 11.57
CA PRO A 13 -4.43 19.60 10.46
C PRO A 13 -2.96 19.37 10.85
N GLN A 14 -2.41 20.17 11.76
CA GLN A 14 -1.04 20.01 12.26
C GLN A 14 -0.88 18.77 13.13
N GLU A 15 -1.86 18.45 13.97
CA GLU A 15 -1.85 17.24 14.80
C GLU A 15 -2.03 15.97 13.96
N LEU A 16 -2.90 16.01 12.94
CA LEU A 16 -3.03 14.93 11.95
C LEU A 16 -1.72 14.70 11.21
N TRP A 17 -1.08 15.79 10.74
CA TRP A 17 0.22 15.69 10.11
C TRP A 17 1.25 15.07 11.05
N LYS A 18 1.33 15.53 12.31
CA LYS A 18 2.27 14.96 13.28
C LYS A 18 1.99 13.48 13.55
N ARG A 19 0.72 13.07 13.63
CA ARG A 19 0.31 11.68 13.84
C ARG A 19 0.81 10.75 12.73
N TYR A 20 0.65 11.13 11.47
CA TYR A 20 0.97 10.26 10.33
C TYR A 20 2.34 10.51 9.71
N CYS A 21 2.89 11.71 9.85
CA CYS A 21 4.11 12.14 9.16
C CYS A 21 5.18 12.70 10.12
N GLY A 22 4.97 12.63 11.44
CA GLY A 22 5.93 13.13 12.44
C GLY A 22 7.27 12.40 12.45
N PHE A 23 7.34 11.18 11.91
CA PHE A 23 8.61 10.46 11.73
C PHE A 23 9.60 11.19 10.80
N LEU A 24 9.10 12.07 9.92
CA LEU A 24 9.93 12.90 9.04
C LEU A 24 10.71 13.98 9.81
N ASP A 25 10.35 14.22 11.07
CA ASP A 25 10.97 15.24 11.92
C ASP A 25 12.05 14.64 12.85
N LEU A 26 12.22 13.32 12.84
CA LEU A 26 13.25 12.65 13.64
C LEU A 26 14.64 12.97 13.11
N SER A 27 15.54 13.36 14.01
CA SER A 27 16.96 13.33 13.72
C SER A 27 17.47 11.89 13.60
N VAL A 28 18.60 11.70 12.94
CA VAL A 28 19.25 10.38 12.83
C VAL A 28 19.51 9.79 14.22
N ARG A 29 19.87 10.62 15.21
CA ARG A 29 20.11 10.17 16.58
C ARG A 29 18.83 9.64 17.23
N GLU A 30 17.75 10.42 17.20
CA GLU A 30 16.46 9.99 17.77
C GLU A 30 15.93 8.73 17.07
N PHE A 31 16.07 8.66 15.74
CA PHE A 31 15.72 7.47 14.98
C PHE A 31 16.51 6.24 15.45
N MET A 32 17.83 6.36 15.61
CA MET A 32 18.68 5.26 16.06
C MET A 32 18.37 4.83 17.50
N GLU A 33 18.11 5.78 18.40
CA GLU A 33 17.67 5.48 19.78
C GLU A 33 16.40 4.63 19.78
N ILE A 34 15.41 5.01 18.95
CA ILE A 34 14.17 4.23 18.77
C ILE A 34 14.47 2.83 18.20
N GLN A 35 15.35 2.72 17.19
CA GLN A 35 15.69 1.42 16.59
C GLN A 35 16.36 0.48 17.60
N GLU A 36 17.27 0.99 18.44
CA GLU A 36 17.95 0.19 19.46
C GLU A 36 16.97 -0.30 20.53
N GLU A 37 16.09 0.56 21.01
CA GLU A 37 15.04 0.19 21.96
C GLU A 37 14.10 -0.87 21.36
N LEU A 38 13.57 -0.62 20.14
CA LEU A 38 12.68 -1.55 19.46
C LEU A 38 13.33 -2.92 19.21
N LEU A 39 14.62 -2.96 18.85
CA LEU A 39 15.34 -4.22 18.65
C LEU A 39 15.39 -5.04 19.94
N MET A 40 15.76 -4.42 21.07
CA MET A 40 15.82 -5.12 22.35
C MET A 40 14.44 -5.61 22.79
N ASP A 41 13.41 -4.78 22.58
CA ASP A 41 12.02 -5.14 22.80
C ASP A 41 11.58 -6.36 21.97
N GLN A 42 12.01 -6.44 20.70
CA GLN A 42 11.73 -7.60 19.85
C GLN A 42 12.47 -8.84 20.33
N ILE A 43 13.74 -8.73 20.70
CA ILE A 43 14.54 -9.86 21.23
C ILE A 43 13.86 -10.45 22.46
N ASP A 44 13.43 -9.61 23.41
CA ASP A 44 12.77 -10.04 24.64
C ASP A 44 11.45 -10.77 24.38
N ARG A 45 10.68 -10.30 23.40
CA ARG A 45 9.40 -10.92 23.01
C ARG A 45 9.61 -12.24 22.29
N VAL A 46 10.54 -12.30 21.34
CA VAL A 46 10.64 -13.45 20.43
C VAL A 46 11.54 -14.57 20.94
N TRP A 47 12.57 -14.25 21.74
CA TRP A 47 13.52 -15.24 22.25
C TRP A 47 12.90 -16.43 23.01
N PRO A 48 11.86 -16.26 23.85
CA PRO A 48 11.27 -17.39 24.58
C PRO A 48 10.60 -18.45 23.69
N SER A 49 10.20 -18.07 22.46
CA SER A 49 9.47 -18.95 21.53
C SER A 49 10.36 -20.05 20.95
N THR A 50 9.75 -21.12 20.46
CA THR A 50 10.45 -22.23 19.79
C THR A 50 11.28 -21.71 18.62
N LEU A 51 10.70 -20.85 17.78
CA LEU A 51 11.38 -20.27 16.63
C LEU A 51 12.49 -19.30 17.06
N GLY A 52 12.23 -18.48 18.08
CA GLY A 52 13.24 -17.57 18.65
C GLY A 52 14.47 -18.32 19.17
N LYS A 53 14.26 -19.42 19.91
CA LYS A 53 15.36 -20.28 20.40
C LYS A 53 16.07 -21.01 19.28
N LYS A 54 15.38 -21.41 18.21
CA LYS A 54 16.02 -22.02 17.03
C LYS A 54 17.04 -21.07 16.41
N ILE A 55 16.69 -19.79 16.27
CA ILE A 55 17.54 -18.79 15.60
C ILE A 55 18.59 -18.22 16.55
N MET A 56 18.22 -17.85 17.77
CA MET A 56 19.09 -17.18 18.73
C MET A 56 19.80 -18.11 19.71
N GLY A 57 19.48 -19.40 19.69
CA GLY A 57 20.03 -20.38 20.62
C GLY A 57 19.58 -20.18 22.06
N ASN A 58 20.32 -20.80 22.97
CA ASN A 58 19.98 -20.86 24.40
C ASN A 58 20.40 -19.63 25.21
N LYS A 59 21.13 -18.68 24.60
CA LYS A 59 21.58 -17.46 25.28
C LYS A 59 20.94 -16.25 24.62
N LYS A 60 20.06 -15.57 25.36
CA LYS A 60 19.44 -14.33 24.91
C LYS A 60 20.49 -13.21 24.83
N PRO A 61 20.62 -12.51 23.69
CA PRO A 61 21.45 -11.31 23.61
C PRO A 61 20.96 -10.22 24.56
N LEU A 62 21.87 -9.56 25.27
CA LEU A 62 21.54 -8.51 26.25
C LEU A 62 21.86 -7.10 25.74
N SER A 63 22.43 -6.99 24.55
CA SER A 63 22.68 -5.71 23.88
C SER A 63 22.65 -5.86 22.37
N VAL A 64 22.53 -4.73 21.68
CA VAL A 64 22.62 -4.65 20.21
C VAL A 64 23.95 -5.21 19.71
N ASP A 65 25.05 -4.94 20.40
CA ASP A 65 26.38 -5.43 20.03
C ASP A 65 26.51 -6.95 20.21
N GLU A 66 25.94 -7.50 21.29
CA GLU A 66 25.89 -8.95 21.46
C GLU A 66 25.03 -9.59 20.39
N PHE A 67 23.86 -9.02 20.08
CA PHE A 67 22.97 -9.50 19.01
C PHE A 67 23.72 -9.55 17.66
N ARG A 68 24.39 -8.47 17.27
CA ARG A 68 25.17 -8.39 16.02
C ARG A 68 26.29 -9.42 15.93
N ARG A 69 26.92 -9.78 17.06
CA ARG A 69 28.04 -10.74 17.10
C ARG A 69 27.60 -12.20 17.18
N SER A 70 26.40 -12.46 17.73
CA SER A 70 25.96 -13.81 18.08
C SER A 70 24.88 -14.38 17.15
N ILE A 71 24.06 -13.52 16.53
CA ILE A 71 22.93 -13.97 15.72
C ILE A 71 23.33 -13.99 14.24
N PRO A 72 23.24 -15.16 13.56
CA PRO A 72 23.57 -15.25 12.14
C PRO A 72 22.53 -14.53 11.28
N LEU A 73 22.94 -14.12 10.08
CA LEU A 73 21.98 -13.75 9.04
C LEU A 73 21.20 -15.00 8.61
N THR A 74 19.88 -14.88 8.54
CA THR A 74 18.98 -15.98 8.18
C THR A 74 18.38 -15.81 6.79
N THR A 75 17.90 -16.90 6.21
CA THR A 75 17.05 -16.88 5.01
C THR A 75 15.66 -17.42 5.33
N TYR A 76 14.73 -17.38 4.37
CA TYR A 76 13.38 -17.92 4.59
C TYR A 76 13.40 -19.42 4.95
N ASP A 77 14.40 -20.17 4.48
CA ASP A 77 14.52 -21.62 4.70
C ASP A 77 14.69 -21.96 6.20
N ASP A 78 15.24 -21.04 6.99
CA ASP A 78 15.36 -21.20 8.45
C ASP A 78 13.99 -21.23 9.15
N TYR A 79 13.01 -20.53 8.57
CA TYR A 79 11.66 -20.34 9.10
C TYR A 79 10.62 -21.24 8.42
N GLU A 80 10.88 -21.65 7.18
CA GLU A 80 9.95 -22.36 6.31
C GLU A 80 9.27 -23.57 6.97
N PRO A 81 9.96 -24.46 7.71
CA PRO A 81 9.33 -25.63 8.34
C PRO A 81 8.27 -25.29 9.40
N PHE A 82 8.23 -24.05 9.89
CA PHE A 82 7.21 -23.58 10.83
C PHE A 82 6.16 -22.73 10.13
N LEU A 83 6.59 -21.86 9.21
CA LEU A 83 5.70 -20.88 8.61
C LEU A 83 4.84 -21.48 7.48
N SER A 84 5.36 -22.43 6.70
CA SER A 84 4.60 -23.08 5.63
C SER A 84 3.41 -23.89 6.16
N GLU A 85 3.59 -24.50 7.34
CA GLU A 85 2.55 -25.23 8.08
C GLU A 85 1.74 -24.33 9.04
N GLN A 86 2.03 -23.02 9.08
CA GLN A 86 1.38 -22.05 9.96
C GLN A 86 1.39 -22.46 11.45
N ARG A 87 2.52 -22.99 11.92
CA ARG A 87 2.70 -23.47 13.30
C ARG A 87 2.72 -22.36 14.33
N GLU A 88 1.53 -21.97 14.80
CA GLU A 88 1.37 -20.93 15.83
C GLU A 88 2.05 -21.29 17.15
N ASP A 89 2.16 -22.58 17.48
CA ASP A 89 2.83 -23.09 18.68
C ASP A 89 4.34 -22.78 18.72
N ALA A 90 4.93 -22.52 17.55
CA ALA A 90 6.34 -22.17 17.45
C ALA A 90 6.62 -20.66 17.57
N LEU A 91 5.59 -19.82 17.49
CA LEU A 91 5.71 -18.37 17.45
C LEU A 91 5.64 -17.75 18.85
N ALA A 92 6.13 -16.51 18.95
CA ALA A 92 6.08 -15.72 20.18
C ALA A 92 4.73 -15.03 20.42
N PHE A 93 3.82 -15.12 19.46
CA PHE A 93 2.52 -14.48 19.48
C PHE A 93 1.53 -15.33 18.71
N LYS A 94 0.24 -15.18 19.02
CA LYS A 94 -0.83 -15.68 18.16
C LYS A 94 -1.01 -14.76 16.96
N PRO A 95 -0.83 -15.22 15.72
CA PRO A 95 -1.03 -14.40 14.54
C PRO A 95 -2.48 -13.94 14.41
N GLU A 96 -2.69 -12.68 14.05
CA GLU A 96 -4.00 -12.17 13.64
C GLU A 96 -4.22 -12.37 12.14
N LEU A 97 -3.13 -12.33 11.37
CA LEU A 97 -3.14 -12.47 9.93
C LEU A 97 -1.98 -13.35 9.48
N TRP A 98 -2.29 -14.30 8.62
CA TRP A 98 -1.32 -14.96 7.76
C TRP A 98 -1.47 -14.42 6.34
N CYS A 99 -0.38 -13.94 5.77
CA CYS A 99 -0.34 -13.55 4.36
C CYS A 99 0.87 -14.17 3.68
N HIS A 100 0.96 -14.05 2.36
CA HIS A 100 2.11 -14.56 1.63
C HIS A 100 2.60 -13.61 0.53
N SER A 101 3.84 -13.82 0.13
CA SER A 101 4.38 -13.30 -1.14
C SER A 101 4.21 -14.35 -2.25
N SER A 102 4.46 -13.95 -3.50
CA SER A 102 4.52 -14.89 -4.63
C SER A 102 5.68 -15.89 -4.55
N GLY A 103 6.65 -15.66 -3.65
CA GLY A 103 7.81 -16.52 -3.43
C GLY A 103 8.67 -16.74 -4.69
N ARG A 104 9.42 -17.85 -4.71
CA ARG A 104 10.20 -18.32 -5.87
C ARG A 104 9.75 -19.74 -6.22
N MET A 105 9.86 -20.12 -7.50
CA MET A 105 9.57 -21.48 -7.97
C MET A 105 8.14 -21.99 -7.69
N GLY A 106 7.16 -21.11 -7.56
CA GLY A 106 5.75 -21.48 -7.33
C GLY A 106 5.39 -21.87 -5.89
N GLN A 107 6.31 -21.72 -4.93
CA GLN A 107 6.02 -21.90 -3.51
C GLN A 107 5.79 -20.55 -2.83
N PHE A 108 4.67 -20.44 -2.10
CA PHE A 108 4.36 -19.25 -1.34
C PHE A 108 5.18 -19.20 -0.05
N LYS A 109 5.75 -18.02 0.21
CA LYS A 109 6.35 -17.72 1.52
C LYS A 109 5.25 -17.14 2.39
N TRP A 110 4.87 -17.86 3.45
CA TRP A 110 3.87 -17.48 4.43
C TRP A 110 4.51 -16.69 5.56
N ILE A 111 3.84 -15.62 5.98
CA ILE A 111 4.32 -14.68 7.00
C ILE A 111 3.16 -14.43 8.00
N PRO A 112 3.40 -14.65 9.30
CA PRO A 112 2.46 -14.29 10.35
C PRO A 112 2.64 -12.84 10.77
N HIS A 113 1.54 -12.15 11.03
CA HIS A 113 1.53 -10.81 11.60
C HIS A 113 0.73 -10.77 12.90
N SER A 114 1.31 -10.11 13.91
CA SER A 114 0.65 -9.89 15.19
C SER A 114 -0.35 -8.73 15.12
N PRO A 115 -1.37 -8.68 15.99
CA PRO A 115 -2.30 -7.55 16.07
C PRO A 115 -1.58 -6.20 16.22
N ALA A 116 -0.60 -6.12 17.13
CA ALA A 116 0.14 -4.89 17.40
C ALA A 116 0.99 -4.43 16.20
N PHE A 117 1.49 -5.37 15.40
CA PHE A 117 2.19 -5.05 14.16
C PHE A 117 1.22 -4.49 13.12
N LEU A 118 0.05 -5.10 12.96
CA LEU A 118 -0.97 -4.65 12.01
C LEU A 118 -1.48 -3.25 12.34
N GLU A 119 -1.66 -2.91 13.62
CA GLU A 119 -2.03 -1.55 14.03
C GLU A 119 -1.00 -0.51 13.54
N ARG A 120 0.30 -0.80 13.69
CA ARG A 120 1.37 0.07 13.20
C ARG A 120 1.42 0.13 11.67
N ALA A 121 1.24 -1.01 11.01
CA ALA A 121 1.17 -1.09 9.56
C ALA A 121 0.00 -0.24 9.01
N ASN A 122 -1.18 -0.32 9.62
CA ASN A 122 -2.33 0.49 9.21
C ASN A 122 -2.08 2.00 9.38
N LYS A 123 -1.38 2.42 10.45
CA LYS A 123 -0.92 3.81 10.59
C LYS A 123 0.06 4.21 9.49
N ALA A 124 0.99 3.34 9.11
CA ALA A 124 1.91 3.57 8.00
C ALA A 124 1.19 3.67 6.64
N CYS A 125 0.09 2.94 6.42
CA CYS A 125 -0.76 3.14 5.24
C CYS A 125 -1.34 4.56 5.19
N MET A 126 -1.76 5.10 6.33
CA MET A 126 -2.25 6.48 6.41
C MET A 126 -1.13 7.49 6.13
N SER A 127 0.11 7.22 6.57
CA SER A 127 1.29 8.00 6.20
C SER A 127 1.49 8.01 4.68
N ILE A 128 1.43 6.84 4.04
CA ILE A 128 1.59 6.71 2.58
C ILE A 128 0.51 7.49 1.84
N ILE A 129 -0.76 7.32 2.20
CA ILE A 129 -1.88 8.03 1.55
C ILE A 129 -1.75 9.54 1.75
N THR A 130 -1.41 9.98 2.97
CA THR A 130 -1.21 11.40 3.30
C THR A 130 -0.12 12.01 2.43
N LEU A 131 1.09 11.42 2.46
CA LEU A 131 2.24 11.90 1.69
C LEU A 131 2.03 11.77 0.18
N ALA A 132 1.27 10.76 -0.27
CA ALA A 132 0.90 10.58 -1.66
C ALA A 132 -0.02 11.71 -2.17
N SER A 133 -0.95 12.17 -1.33
CA SER A 133 -2.01 13.12 -1.67
C SER A 133 -1.64 14.61 -1.56
N THR A 134 -0.41 14.93 -1.16
CA THR A 134 0.03 16.31 -0.95
C THR A 134 1.40 16.57 -1.55
N SER A 135 1.63 17.82 -1.97
CA SER A 135 2.94 18.36 -2.34
C SER A 135 3.46 19.37 -1.32
N GLU A 136 2.74 19.57 -0.22
CA GLU A 136 3.03 20.59 0.79
C GLU A 136 3.12 19.94 2.18
N ARG A 137 4.15 20.32 2.93
CA ARG A 137 4.35 19.88 4.31
C ARG A 137 3.22 20.39 5.18
N GLY A 138 2.72 19.55 6.09
CA GLY A 138 1.66 19.93 7.03
C GLY A 138 0.23 19.82 6.48
N LYS A 139 0.05 19.51 5.18
CA LYS A 139 -1.27 19.38 4.56
C LYS A 139 -1.69 17.92 4.43
N VAL A 140 -2.89 17.61 4.94
CA VAL A 140 -3.55 16.30 4.80
C VAL A 140 -4.75 16.48 3.87
N ASN A 141 -4.65 15.98 2.63
CA ASN A 141 -5.64 16.22 1.56
C ASN A 141 -6.59 15.02 1.31
N CYS A 142 -6.43 13.95 2.08
CA CYS A 142 -7.24 12.74 1.97
C CYS A 142 -7.75 12.36 3.37
N GLY A 143 -9.07 12.35 3.52
CA GLY A 143 -9.74 11.96 4.76
C GLY A 143 -10.65 10.74 4.56
N PRO A 144 -11.35 10.30 5.61
CA PRO A 144 -12.27 9.17 5.57
C PRO A 144 -13.29 9.26 4.44
N GLY A 145 -13.66 8.11 3.88
CA GLY A 145 -14.66 7.99 2.81
C GLY A 145 -14.09 8.17 1.39
N PHE A 146 -12.78 8.29 1.24
CA PHE A 146 -12.14 8.41 -0.07
C PHE A 146 -12.42 7.20 -0.98
N HIS A 147 -12.50 7.46 -2.30
CA HIS A 147 -12.65 6.42 -3.31
C HIS A 147 -11.30 5.81 -3.65
N PHE A 148 -11.13 4.53 -3.31
CA PHE A 148 -9.88 3.82 -3.44
C PHE A 148 -9.93 2.80 -4.59
N LEU A 149 -9.29 3.11 -5.72
CA LEU A 149 -9.13 2.15 -6.80
C LEU A 149 -7.98 1.19 -6.50
N LEU A 150 -8.32 -0.09 -6.37
CA LEU A 150 -7.42 -1.16 -5.97
C LEU A 150 -7.03 -2.02 -7.18
N VAL A 151 -5.80 -1.85 -7.64
CA VAL A 151 -5.19 -2.62 -8.73
C VAL A 151 -4.09 -3.49 -8.15
N LEU A 152 -4.46 -4.26 -7.13
CA LEU A 152 -3.56 -5.11 -6.34
C LEU A 152 -4.08 -6.55 -6.28
N PRO A 153 -3.19 -7.55 -6.09
CA PRO A 153 -3.60 -8.92 -5.74
C PRO A 153 -4.47 -8.93 -4.47
N PRO A 154 -5.52 -9.77 -4.38
CA PRO A 154 -6.35 -9.85 -3.20
C PRO A 154 -5.65 -10.68 -2.10
N ALA A 155 -6.21 -10.71 -0.89
CA ALA A 155 -5.79 -11.68 0.11
C ALA A 155 -5.85 -13.12 -0.47
N PRO A 156 -4.90 -14.02 -0.13
CA PRO A 156 -3.93 -13.91 0.96
C PRO A 156 -2.58 -13.28 0.57
N TYR A 157 -2.45 -12.64 -0.60
CA TYR A 157 -1.27 -11.82 -0.87
C TYR A 157 -1.22 -10.63 0.10
N VAL A 158 0.00 -10.26 0.55
CA VAL A 158 0.21 -9.17 1.53
C VAL A 158 -0.53 -7.88 1.17
N SER A 159 -0.55 -7.50 -0.11
CA SER A 159 -1.19 -6.27 -0.57
C SER A 159 -2.70 -6.28 -0.31
N GLY A 160 -3.42 -7.34 -0.69
CA GLY A 160 -4.85 -7.44 -0.42
C GLY A 160 -5.16 -7.63 1.07
N ALA A 161 -4.35 -8.41 1.78
CA ALA A 161 -4.53 -8.65 3.22
C ALA A 161 -4.37 -7.36 4.04
N LEU A 162 -3.41 -6.51 3.68
CA LEU A 162 -3.21 -5.19 4.28
C LEU A 162 -4.40 -4.26 4.00
N ILE A 163 -4.94 -4.26 2.79
CA ILE A 163 -6.15 -3.48 2.46
C ILE A 163 -7.35 -3.94 3.31
N ASP A 164 -7.47 -5.24 3.56
CA ASP A 164 -8.55 -5.77 4.40
C ASP A 164 -8.40 -5.37 5.87
N SER A 165 -7.16 -5.37 6.40
CA SER A 165 -6.84 -4.85 7.74
C SER A 165 -7.11 -3.35 7.84
N MET A 166 -6.68 -2.58 6.84
CA MET A 166 -6.85 -1.12 6.78
C MET A 166 -8.33 -0.73 6.82
N ALA A 167 -9.22 -1.49 6.18
CA ALA A 167 -10.65 -1.21 6.19
C ALA A 167 -11.35 -1.40 7.53
N GLN A 168 -10.67 -2.02 8.49
CA GLN A 168 -11.12 -2.07 9.89
C GLN A 168 -10.74 -0.79 10.65
N HIS A 169 -9.76 -0.03 10.14
CA HIS A 169 -9.17 1.13 10.81
C HIS A 169 -9.63 2.46 10.23
N ILE A 170 -9.78 2.58 8.91
CA ILE A 170 -10.21 3.81 8.22
C ILE A 170 -11.35 3.50 7.24
N THR A 171 -12.34 4.38 7.18
CA THR A 171 -13.42 4.28 6.20
C THR A 171 -12.92 4.68 4.82
N PHE A 172 -13.15 3.84 3.82
CA PHE A 172 -12.93 4.15 2.39
C PHE A 172 -13.88 3.32 1.52
N ARG A 173 -14.08 3.77 0.29
CA ARG A 173 -14.87 3.05 -0.71
C ARG A 173 -13.94 2.35 -1.68
N ALA A 174 -13.76 1.04 -1.48
CA ALA A 174 -12.99 0.20 -2.39
C ALA A 174 -13.66 0.11 -3.77
N ILE A 175 -12.84 0.24 -4.81
CA ILE A 175 -13.23 0.08 -6.20
C ILE A 175 -12.29 -0.95 -6.85
N PRO A 176 -12.78 -2.12 -7.27
CA PRO A 176 -14.14 -2.64 -7.03
C PRO A 176 -14.38 -2.98 -5.54
N PRO A 177 -15.65 -3.17 -5.11
CA PRO A 177 -15.98 -3.58 -3.74
C PRO A 177 -15.24 -4.86 -3.31
N ARG A 178 -14.77 -4.91 -2.06
CA ARG A 178 -13.87 -5.97 -1.56
C ARG A 178 -14.53 -7.35 -1.51
N ASP A 179 -15.82 -7.37 -1.23
CA ASP A 179 -16.74 -8.51 -1.27
C ASP A 179 -16.91 -9.11 -2.68
N THR A 180 -16.74 -8.31 -3.74
CA THR A 180 -16.71 -8.80 -5.13
C THR A 180 -15.31 -9.16 -5.65
N ALA A 181 -14.26 -8.87 -4.87
CA ALA A 181 -12.87 -8.95 -5.35
C ALA A 181 -12.35 -10.39 -5.52
N SER A 182 -13.02 -11.40 -4.96
CA SER A 182 -12.58 -12.80 -4.92
C SER A 182 -13.11 -13.68 -6.06
N THR A 183 -14.14 -13.24 -6.80
CA THR A 183 -14.80 -14.10 -7.81
C THR A 183 -14.29 -13.90 -9.24
N LEU A 184 -13.66 -12.76 -9.55
CA LEU A 184 -13.19 -12.42 -10.90
C LEU A 184 -11.68 -12.63 -11.07
N PRO A 185 -11.22 -13.09 -12.25
CA PRO A 185 -9.81 -13.05 -12.62
C PRO A 185 -9.23 -11.63 -12.51
N PHE A 186 -7.95 -11.51 -12.15
CA PHE A 186 -7.29 -10.22 -11.87
C PHE A 186 -7.55 -9.14 -12.93
N GLN A 187 -7.35 -9.45 -14.22
CA GLN A 187 -7.56 -8.49 -15.31
C GLN A 187 -9.02 -8.00 -15.41
N GLN A 188 -9.98 -8.90 -15.25
CA GLN A 188 -11.41 -8.55 -15.29
C GLN A 188 -11.78 -7.66 -14.10
N ARG A 189 -11.20 -7.94 -12.92
CA ARG A 189 -11.37 -7.11 -11.72
C ARG A 189 -10.83 -5.69 -11.94
N VAL A 190 -9.65 -5.56 -12.54
CA VAL A 190 -9.07 -4.24 -12.86
C VAL A 190 -9.97 -3.49 -13.85
N ALA A 191 -10.43 -4.15 -14.92
CA ALA A 191 -11.34 -3.54 -15.89
C ALA A 191 -12.66 -3.09 -15.25
N ALA A 192 -13.27 -3.93 -14.39
CA ALA A 192 -14.47 -3.60 -13.66
C ALA A 192 -14.24 -2.41 -12.71
N GLY A 193 -13.11 -2.36 -12.01
CA GLY A 193 -12.71 -1.24 -11.17
C GLY A 193 -12.67 0.08 -11.93
N PHE A 194 -12.04 0.10 -13.11
CA PHE A 194 -12.02 1.31 -13.95
C PHE A 194 -13.41 1.71 -14.45
N GLN A 195 -14.26 0.76 -14.82
CA GLN A 195 -15.64 1.06 -15.22
C GLN A 195 -16.45 1.67 -14.07
N MET A 196 -16.33 1.14 -12.86
CA MET A 196 -16.97 1.71 -11.68
C MET A 196 -16.42 3.11 -11.35
N ALA A 197 -15.10 3.26 -11.46
CA ALA A 197 -14.40 4.53 -11.29
C ALA A 197 -14.88 5.62 -12.26
N LEU A 198 -15.32 5.28 -13.48
CA LEU A 198 -15.92 6.26 -14.42
C LEU A 198 -17.16 6.93 -13.85
N ARG A 199 -17.99 6.15 -13.13
CA ARG A 199 -19.20 6.67 -12.48
C ARG A 199 -18.85 7.37 -11.18
N ASP A 200 -18.15 6.68 -10.30
CA ASP A 200 -18.03 7.05 -8.88
C ASP A 200 -16.90 8.04 -8.61
N GLY A 201 -15.90 8.13 -9.49
CA GLY A 201 -14.68 8.90 -9.20
C GLY A 201 -13.63 8.07 -8.49
N VAL A 202 -12.42 8.61 -8.42
CA VAL A 202 -11.28 8.00 -7.74
C VAL A 202 -10.48 9.11 -7.07
N ASP A 203 -10.22 8.94 -5.78
CA ASP A 203 -9.36 9.82 -5.01
C ASP A 203 -7.93 9.26 -4.94
N VAL A 204 -7.81 7.95 -4.68
CA VAL A 204 -6.52 7.26 -4.51
C VAL A 204 -6.48 6.04 -5.42
N ILE A 205 -5.36 5.87 -6.14
CA ILE A 205 -5.06 4.67 -6.92
C ILE A 205 -3.90 3.93 -6.24
N ALA A 206 -4.08 2.67 -5.85
CA ALA A 206 -2.98 1.80 -5.47
C ALA A 206 -2.80 0.72 -6.52
N ALA A 207 -1.62 0.68 -7.14
CA ALA A 207 -1.35 -0.18 -8.27
C ALA A 207 0.13 -0.60 -8.33
N ILE A 208 0.38 -1.75 -8.95
CA ILE A 208 1.71 -2.08 -9.44
C ILE A 208 2.03 -1.17 -10.62
N ALA A 209 3.22 -0.55 -10.62
CA ALA A 209 3.62 0.46 -11.61
C ALA A 209 3.49 -0.03 -13.07
N SER A 210 3.97 -1.24 -13.36
CA SER A 210 3.89 -1.85 -14.69
C SER A 210 2.45 -2.10 -15.16
N VAL A 211 1.56 -2.53 -14.25
CA VAL A 211 0.13 -2.72 -14.54
C VAL A 211 -0.52 -1.39 -14.89
N LEU A 212 -0.20 -0.33 -14.13
CA LEU A 212 -0.78 1.00 -14.37
C LEU A 212 -0.34 1.59 -15.72
N VAL A 213 0.91 1.36 -16.14
CA VAL A 213 1.37 1.71 -17.49
C VAL A 213 0.66 0.88 -18.55
N LYS A 214 0.58 -0.43 -18.38
CA LYS A 214 -0.08 -1.31 -19.36
C LYS A 214 -1.55 -0.93 -19.57
N MET A 215 -2.24 -0.54 -18.50
CA MET A 215 -3.61 -0.05 -18.56
C MET A 215 -3.71 1.30 -19.29
N GLY A 216 -2.73 2.19 -19.11
CA GLY A 216 -2.64 3.45 -19.85
C GLY A 216 -2.47 3.24 -21.36
N GLU A 217 -1.55 2.36 -21.76
CA GLU A 217 -1.32 1.96 -23.16
C GLU A 217 -2.58 1.37 -23.78
N GLN A 218 -3.18 0.37 -23.11
CA GLN A 218 -4.39 -0.29 -23.58
C GLN A 218 -5.56 0.69 -23.72
N PHE A 219 -5.69 1.64 -22.79
CA PHE A 219 -6.70 2.70 -22.88
C PHE A 219 -6.46 3.60 -24.09
N GLU A 220 -5.22 4.02 -24.33
CA GLU A 220 -4.86 4.84 -25.48
C GLU A 220 -5.20 4.13 -26.80
N GLU A 221 -4.84 2.85 -26.94
CA GLU A 221 -5.17 2.01 -28.09
C GLU A 221 -6.69 1.89 -28.30
N GLN A 222 -7.44 1.62 -27.23
CA GLN A 222 -8.90 1.47 -27.30
C GLN A 222 -9.62 2.80 -27.57
N SER A 223 -9.10 3.92 -27.08
CA SER A 223 -9.69 5.25 -27.31
C SER A 223 -9.75 5.62 -28.80
N ARG A 224 -8.87 5.03 -29.63
CA ARG A 224 -8.87 5.18 -31.09
C ARG A 224 -10.03 4.43 -31.77
N SER A 225 -10.63 3.45 -31.08
CA SER A 225 -11.76 2.65 -31.57
C SER A 225 -12.96 2.78 -30.61
N THR A 226 -13.72 3.86 -30.73
CA THR A 226 -14.85 4.15 -29.82
C THR A 226 -16.02 3.18 -30.05
N ARG A 227 -16.12 2.13 -29.24
CA ARG A 227 -17.36 1.35 -29.07
C ARG A 227 -18.13 1.86 -27.86
N LEU A 228 -19.24 2.54 -28.12
CA LEU A 228 -20.16 3.01 -27.08
C LEU A 228 -20.90 1.82 -26.46
N THR A 229 -20.80 1.66 -25.15
CA THR A 229 -21.53 0.64 -24.38
C THR A 229 -22.67 1.28 -23.58
N ALA A 230 -23.75 0.54 -23.31
CA ALA A 230 -24.91 1.06 -22.58
C ALA A 230 -24.59 1.61 -21.18
N SER A 231 -23.54 1.10 -20.52
CA SER A 231 -23.03 1.61 -19.24
C SER A 231 -22.49 3.05 -19.33
N MET A 232 -22.19 3.56 -20.53
CA MET A 232 -21.71 4.93 -20.75
C MET A 232 -22.83 5.99 -20.75
N LEU A 233 -24.10 5.57 -20.73
CA LEU A 233 -25.27 6.48 -20.77
C LEU A 233 -25.63 7.09 -19.42
N HIS A 234 -24.93 6.73 -18.33
CA HIS A 234 -25.17 7.32 -17.02
C HIS A 234 -24.77 8.82 -17.03
N PRO A 235 -25.59 9.75 -16.50
CA PRO A 235 -25.32 11.19 -16.58
C PRO A 235 -23.95 11.60 -16.05
N ALA A 236 -23.52 11.02 -14.93
CA ALA A 236 -22.20 11.26 -14.36
C ALA A 236 -21.06 10.84 -15.32
N VAL A 237 -21.20 9.68 -15.98
CA VAL A 237 -20.21 9.16 -16.93
C VAL A 237 -20.16 10.05 -18.17
N LEU A 238 -21.31 10.42 -18.73
CA LEU A 238 -21.39 11.29 -19.90
C LEU A 238 -20.76 12.67 -19.63
N SER A 239 -21.08 13.28 -18.49
CA SER A 239 -20.49 14.58 -18.10
C SER A 239 -18.96 14.52 -18.01
N ARG A 240 -18.43 13.40 -17.52
CA ARG A 240 -16.99 13.16 -17.37
C ARG A 240 -16.32 12.89 -18.72
N LEU A 241 -16.95 12.10 -19.59
CA LEU A 241 -16.49 11.88 -20.96
C LEU A 241 -16.45 13.19 -21.77
N ILE A 242 -17.47 14.04 -21.64
CA ILE A 242 -17.50 15.35 -22.31
C ILE A 242 -16.36 16.23 -21.79
N ARG A 243 -16.19 16.35 -20.47
CA ARG A 243 -15.09 17.12 -19.87
C ARG A 243 -13.71 16.58 -20.32
N ALA A 244 -13.56 15.27 -20.34
CA ALA A 244 -12.33 14.61 -20.77
C ALA A 244 -12.02 14.90 -22.24
N ARG A 245 -13.04 14.83 -23.11
CA ARG A 245 -12.91 15.13 -24.54
C ARG A 245 -12.52 16.59 -24.77
N ILE A 246 -13.12 17.54 -24.04
CA ILE A 246 -12.77 18.97 -24.14
C ILE A 246 -11.30 19.20 -23.74
N ARG A 247 -10.84 18.57 -22.63
CA ARG A 247 -9.44 18.67 -22.19
C ARG A 247 -8.46 18.10 -23.21
N ALA A 248 -8.75 16.91 -23.73
CA ALA A 248 -7.92 16.25 -24.73
C ALA A 248 -7.83 17.06 -26.04
N GLN A 249 -8.96 17.60 -26.51
CA GLN A 249 -9.00 18.45 -27.72
C GLN A 249 -8.22 19.75 -27.55
N LYS A 250 -8.31 20.40 -26.38
CA LYS A 250 -7.56 21.63 -26.07
C LYS A 250 -6.04 21.42 -26.09
N GLU A 251 -5.59 20.22 -25.73
CA GLU A 251 -4.17 19.82 -25.75
C GLU A 251 -3.76 19.12 -27.06
N HIS A 252 -4.62 19.07 -28.08
CA HIS A 252 -4.37 18.44 -29.39
C HIS A 252 -3.84 17.01 -29.31
N ARG A 253 -4.35 16.21 -28.37
CA ARG A 253 -3.92 14.82 -28.13
C ARG A 253 -5.12 13.88 -27.98
N PRO A 254 -4.91 12.54 -28.09
CA PRO A 254 -5.94 11.58 -27.70
C PRO A 254 -6.32 11.73 -26.22
N MET A 255 -7.52 11.26 -25.90
CA MET A 255 -8.00 11.18 -24.52
C MET A 255 -7.18 10.14 -23.76
N LEU A 256 -6.73 10.52 -22.56
CA LEU A 256 -5.92 9.69 -21.68
C LEU A 256 -6.67 9.43 -20.36
N PRO A 257 -6.26 8.41 -19.58
CA PRO A 257 -6.87 8.13 -18.28
C PRO A 257 -6.98 9.35 -17.35
N ARG A 258 -5.95 10.21 -17.31
CA ARG A 258 -5.91 11.46 -16.51
C ARG A 258 -7.07 12.42 -16.78
N ASP A 259 -7.66 12.35 -17.97
CA ASP A 259 -8.79 13.21 -18.33
C ASP A 259 -10.09 12.75 -17.67
N LEU A 260 -10.19 11.44 -17.39
CA LEU A 260 -11.36 10.79 -16.81
C LEU A 260 -11.24 10.67 -15.30
N TRP A 261 -10.06 10.33 -14.79
CA TRP A 261 -9.82 10.05 -13.38
C TRP A 261 -8.74 10.99 -12.83
N PRO A 262 -9.09 12.24 -12.46
CA PRO A 262 -8.16 13.12 -11.76
C PRO A 262 -8.00 12.65 -10.31
N SER A 263 -7.13 11.65 -10.09
CA SER A 263 -6.80 11.14 -8.76
C SER A 263 -5.97 12.14 -7.95
N LYS A 264 -6.20 12.21 -6.64
CA LYS A 264 -5.38 13.00 -5.70
C LYS A 264 -4.03 12.33 -5.42
N ALA A 265 -4.01 11.00 -5.41
CA ALA A 265 -2.84 10.21 -5.09
C ALA A 265 -2.73 8.98 -5.99
N ILE A 266 -1.53 8.70 -6.46
CA ILE A 266 -1.15 7.42 -7.05
C ILE A 266 -0.06 6.84 -6.16
N VAL A 267 -0.33 5.66 -5.59
CA VAL A 267 0.54 4.95 -4.67
C VAL A 267 1.03 3.70 -5.38
N THR A 268 2.35 3.56 -5.50
CA THR A 268 2.98 2.43 -6.18
C THR A 268 4.09 1.84 -5.34
N ALA A 269 4.21 0.52 -5.37
CA ALA A 269 5.35 -0.21 -4.84
C ALA A 269 5.88 -1.16 -5.92
N GLY A 270 7.14 -1.59 -5.73
CA GLY A 270 7.84 -2.52 -6.62
C GLY A 270 9.11 -1.93 -7.21
N MET A 271 9.97 -2.79 -7.73
CA MET A 271 11.33 -2.42 -8.17
C MET A 271 11.37 -1.56 -9.45
N ASP A 272 10.28 -1.54 -10.22
CA ASP A 272 10.25 -0.91 -11.54
C ASP A 272 9.66 0.52 -11.52
N THR A 273 9.33 1.05 -10.34
CA THR A 273 8.65 2.36 -10.21
C THR A 273 9.47 3.48 -10.86
N ALA A 274 10.79 3.48 -10.68
CA ALA A 274 11.70 4.45 -11.29
C ALA A 274 11.64 4.45 -12.83
N ILE A 275 11.43 3.28 -13.44
CA ILE A 275 11.34 3.09 -14.90
C ILE A 275 10.01 3.66 -15.41
N TYR A 276 8.92 3.38 -14.71
CA TYR A 276 7.56 3.69 -15.16
C TYR A 276 7.04 5.07 -14.74
N LYS A 277 7.74 5.78 -13.85
CA LYS A 277 7.32 7.08 -13.28
C LYS A 277 6.86 8.10 -14.33
N LYS A 278 7.64 8.25 -15.42
CA LYS A 278 7.32 9.19 -16.52
C LYS A 278 6.05 8.77 -17.27
N ALA A 279 5.93 7.48 -17.60
CA ALA A 279 4.77 6.93 -18.29
C ALA A 279 3.50 7.04 -17.43
N ILE A 280 3.59 6.74 -16.13
CA ILE A 280 2.47 6.90 -15.20
C ILE A 280 2.00 8.36 -15.16
N ARG A 281 2.94 9.31 -15.00
CA ARG A 281 2.61 10.73 -15.01
C ARG A 281 1.97 11.18 -16.33
N GLN A 282 2.45 10.66 -17.47
CA GLN A 282 1.87 10.93 -18.78
C GLN A 282 0.41 10.44 -18.86
N TYR A 283 0.14 9.18 -18.51
CA TYR A 283 -1.17 8.55 -18.66
C TYR A 283 -2.17 9.01 -17.59
N TRP A 284 -1.73 9.15 -16.34
CA TRP A 284 -2.59 9.31 -15.16
C TRP A 284 -2.53 10.72 -14.54
N GLY A 285 -1.62 11.57 -15.01
CA GLY A 285 -1.60 13.00 -14.70
C GLY A 285 -1.04 13.35 -13.33
N ALA A 286 -0.82 12.38 -12.45
CA ALA A 286 -0.15 12.55 -11.16
C ALA A 286 1.18 11.80 -11.13
N GLU A 287 2.15 12.36 -10.40
CA GLU A 287 3.41 11.69 -10.14
C GLU A 287 3.19 10.60 -9.09
N PRO A 288 3.54 9.33 -9.37
CA PRO A 288 3.35 8.26 -8.41
C PRO A 288 4.24 8.48 -7.19
N SER A 289 3.66 8.26 -6.01
CA SER A 289 4.37 8.20 -4.74
C SER A 289 4.84 6.77 -4.51
N GLU A 290 6.15 6.61 -4.39
CA GLU A 290 6.77 5.32 -4.13
C GLU A 290 6.83 5.03 -2.62
N PHE A 291 6.65 3.77 -2.28
CA PHE A 291 6.95 3.23 -0.96
C PHE A 291 7.62 1.86 -1.13
N TYR A 292 8.46 1.51 -0.17
CA TYR A 292 9.15 0.23 -0.11
C TYR A 292 8.44 -0.69 0.87
N SER A 293 8.15 -1.90 0.41
CA SER A 293 7.31 -2.87 1.10
C SER A 293 7.77 -4.28 0.81
N CYS A 294 7.63 -5.19 1.78
CA CYS A 294 7.73 -6.62 1.56
C CYS A 294 6.68 -7.35 2.41
N ALA A 295 6.52 -8.66 2.23
CA ALA A 295 5.49 -9.39 2.96
C ALA A 295 5.83 -9.51 4.46
N GLU A 296 7.11 -9.57 4.79
CA GLU A 296 7.65 -9.72 6.14
C GLU A 296 7.42 -8.48 7.02
N THR A 297 7.60 -7.28 6.45
CA THR A 297 7.59 -6.01 7.19
C THR A 297 6.49 -5.04 6.76
N MET A 298 5.70 -5.40 5.74
CA MET A 298 4.64 -4.61 5.10
C MET A 298 5.11 -3.26 4.55
N MET A 299 5.60 -2.34 5.38
CA MET A 299 6.08 -1.01 4.99
C MET A 299 7.43 -0.72 5.65
N LEU A 300 8.43 -0.44 4.82
CA LEU A 300 9.80 -0.13 5.26
C LEU A 300 10.15 1.33 5.09
N ALA A 301 9.73 1.94 3.98
CA ALA A 301 10.03 3.33 3.69
C ALA A 301 8.99 3.94 2.75
N VAL A 302 8.85 5.26 2.76
CA VAL A 302 7.93 6.01 1.90
C VAL A 302 8.58 7.31 1.42
N GLN A 303 8.23 7.75 0.21
CA GLN A 303 8.62 9.07 -0.27
C GLN A 303 7.94 10.18 0.54
N GLY A 304 8.71 11.24 0.84
CA GLY A 304 8.16 12.45 1.45
C GLY A 304 7.15 13.18 0.54
N TRP A 305 6.50 14.23 1.08
CA TRP A 305 5.51 15.04 0.34
C TRP A 305 6.07 15.65 -0.95
N ASN A 306 7.38 15.91 -1.00
CA ASN A 306 8.09 16.46 -2.15
C ASN A 306 8.51 15.40 -3.18
N LYS A 307 8.14 14.12 -2.98
CA LYS A 307 8.52 12.96 -3.80
C LYS A 307 10.03 12.73 -3.91
N LYS A 308 10.80 13.21 -2.93
CA LYS A 308 12.26 13.04 -2.84
C LYS A 308 12.62 12.24 -1.60
N GLY A 309 13.68 11.44 -1.74
CA GLY A 309 14.15 10.56 -0.66
C GLY A 309 13.18 9.42 -0.35
N MET A 310 13.64 8.50 0.48
CA MET A 310 12.85 7.43 1.08
C MET A 310 13.12 7.50 2.57
N TYR A 311 12.06 7.58 3.36
CA TYR A 311 12.08 7.72 4.81
C TYR A 311 11.37 6.55 5.46
#